data_AF-A0A9W5J6U8-F1
#
_entry.id   AF-A0A9W5J6U8-F1
#
_cell.length_a   1.000
_cell.length_b   1.000
_cell.length_c   1.000
_cell.angle_alpha   90.00
_cell.angle_beta   90.00
_cell.angle_gamma   90.00
#
_symmetry.space_group_name_H-M   'P 1'
#
loop_
_entity.id
_entity.type
_entity.pdbx_description
1 polymer ?
#
loop_
_entity_poly.entity_id
_entity_poly.type
_entity_poly.pdbx_seq_one_letter_code
_entity_poly.pdbx_strand_id
1 'polypeptide(L)'
;MRFTSLLARLCLASSLIWSGTLWAATEQAMDANLDKLFSSHENYHAFFDNFKTQIAAQNKAEVAKLISYLIKIALAGKKVQIKTPQQFIKNYDAIFTPDLVAVVNAQKYQDLFANYQGLAIGKGQIWFSGICQDNQCKKSTVLVIGINK
;
A
#
# COMPACT_ATOMS: atom_id res chain seq x y z
N MET A 1 13.79 46.70 65.38
CA MET A 1 14.75 46.42 64.30
C MET A 1 14.06 45.54 63.27
N ARG A 2 14.11 45.93 61.99
CA ARG A 2 13.60 45.18 60.83
C ARG A 2 14.49 43.94 60.60
N PHE A 3 13.96 42.86 60.05
CA PHE A 3 14.44 42.31 58.77
C PHE A 3 13.48 41.22 58.23
N THR A 4 13.13 41.44 56.98
CA THR A 4 12.30 40.72 56.01
C THR A 4 12.73 39.29 55.69
N SER A 5 11.79 38.44 55.25
CA SER A 5 11.90 37.70 53.97
C SER A 5 10.65 36.84 53.71
N LEU A 6 9.92 37.16 52.64
CA LEU A 6 8.86 36.36 52.03
C LEU A 6 9.43 35.11 51.36
N LEU A 7 8.75 33.97 51.48
CA LEU A 7 8.86 32.85 50.54
C LEU A 7 7.46 32.43 50.11
N ALA A 8 7.02 33.03 48.99
CA ALA A 8 5.91 32.52 48.19
C ALA A 8 6.38 31.26 47.46
N ARG A 9 5.69 30.13 47.67
CA ARG A 9 5.84 28.93 46.84
C ARG A 9 4.54 28.67 46.10
N LEU A 10 4.56 29.09 44.84
CA LEU A 10 3.54 28.86 43.82
C LEU A 10 3.63 27.38 43.38
N CYS A 11 2.69 26.53 43.79
CA CYS A 11 2.56 25.18 43.27
C CYS A 11 1.62 25.18 42.06
N LEU A 12 2.17 25.29 40.85
CA LEU A 12 1.45 24.92 39.62
C LEU A 12 1.34 23.39 39.57
N ALA A 13 0.13 22.86 39.66
CA ALA A 13 -0.16 21.47 39.40
C ALA A 13 -0.35 21.27 37.89
N SER A 14 0.67 20.74 37.24
CA SER A 14 0.66 20.33 35.84
C SER A 14 0.03 18.94 35.71
N SER A 15 -1.21 18.83 35.24
CA SER A 15 -1.80 17.53 34.87
C SER A 15 -1.56 17.24 33.38
N LEU A 16 -0.72 16.23 33.15
CA LEU A 16 -0.27 15.70 31.86
C LEU A 16 -1.44 15.25 30.97
N ILE A 17 -1.47 15.72 29.73
CA ILE A 17 -2.31 15.18 28.67
C ILE A 17 -1.68 13.84 28.27
N TRP A 18 -2.32 12.73 28.64
CA TRP A 18 -1.97 11.40 28.16
C TRP A 18 -2.42 11.29 26.70
N SER A 19 -1.66 11.88 25.80
CA SER A 19 -1.80 11.62 24.37
C SER A 19 -1.42 10.17 24.15
N GLY A 20 -2.42 9.28 24.03
CA GLY A 20 -2.19 7.90 23.62
C GLY A 20 -1.36 7.91 22.35
N THR A 21 -0.19 7.30 22.38
CA THR A 21 0.61 7.07 21.18
C THR A 21 -0.20 6.17 20.27
N LEU A 22 -0.79 6.74 19.22
CA LEU A 22 -1.10 5.98 18.03
C LEU A 22 0.26 5.60 17.44
N TRP A 23 0.68 4.35 17.64
CA TRP A 23 1.86 3.81 16.98
C TRP A 23 1.53 3.75 15.50
N ALA A 24 1.89 4.80 14.75
CA ALA A 24 1.86 4.73 13.30
C ALA A 24 2.75 3.55 12.88
N ALA A 25 2.28 2.74 11.95
CA ALA A 25 3.14 1.74 11.34
C ALA A 25 4.35 2.46 10.71
N THR A 26 5.53 1.85 10.80
CA THR A 26 6.75 2.40 10.21
C THR A 26 7.15 1.58 8.98
N GLU A 27 7.89 2.19 8.07
CA GLU A 27 8.40 1.49 6.89
C GLU A 27 9.32 0.34 7.32
N GLN A 28 10.16 0.53 8.34
CA GLN A 28 11.04 -0.51 8.86
C GLN A 28 10.27 -1.72 9.41
N ALA A 29 9.10 -1.49 10.03
CA ALA A 29 8.25 -2.58 10.50
C ALA A 29 7.60 -3.33 9.33
N MET A 30 7.21 -2.61 8.27
CA MET A 30 6.73 -3.22 7.02
C MET A 30 7.84 -4.06 6.37
N ASP A 31 9.03 -3.49 6.19
CA ASP A 31 10.18 -4.18 5.59
C ASP A 31 10.50 -5.49 6.33
N ALA A 32 10.61 -5.44 7.66
CA ALA A 32 10.85 -6.62 8.48
C ALA A 32 9.72 -7.68 8.35
N ASN A 33 8.46 -7.25 8.20
CA ASN A 33 7.34 -8.15 7.97
C ASN A 33 7.41 -8.80 6.57
N LEU A 34 7.77 -8.05 5.54
CA LEU A 34 7.91 -8.57 4.18
C LEU A 34 9.12 -9.50 4.04
N ASP A 35 10.24 -9.20 4.72
CA ASP A 35 11.39 -10.11 4.80
C ASP A 35 11.00 -11.44 5.45
N LYS A 36 10.15 -11.40 6.47
CA LYS A 36 9.63 -12.63 7.08
C LYS A 36 8.69 -13.40 6.15
N LEU A 37 7.83 -12.71 5.40
CA LEU A 37 6.82 -13.34 4.53
C LEU A 37 7.41 -13.87 3.22
N PHE A 38 8.38 -13.15 2.65
CA PHE A 38 8.84 -13.34 1.28
C PHE A 38 10.35 -13.39 1.12
N SER A 39 11.12 -13.28 2.21
CA SER A 39 12.59 -13.24 2.21
C SER A 39 13.19 -12.05 1.45
N SER A 40 12.39 -11.03 1.13
CA SER A 40 12.79 -9.75 0.53
C SER A 40 11.61 -8.77 0.55
N HIS A 41 11.90 -7.51 0.86
CA HIS A 41 10.95 -6.39 0.83
C HIS A 41 11.17 -5.45 -0.36
N GLU A 42 12.40 -5.35 -0.86
CA GLU A 42 12.85 -4.33 -1.81
C GLU A 42 12.02 -4.34 -3.11
N ASN A 43 11.75 -5.54 -3.64
CA ASN A 43 10.97 -5.69 -4.86
C ASN A 43 9.50 -5.27 -4.68
N TYR A 44 8.95 -5.43 -3.47
CA TYR A 44 7.58 -5.04 -3.16
C TYR A 44 7.46 -3.53 -2.95
N HIS A 45 8.41 -2.92 -2.26
CA HIS A 45 8.47 -1.47 -2.09
C HIS A 45 8.64 -0.78 -3.46
N ALA A 46 9.62 -1.20 -4.25
CA ALA A 46 9.86 -0.64 -5.58
C ALA A 46 8.65 -0.83 -6.52
N PHE A 47 7.99 -1.98 -6.47
CA PHE A 47 6.75 -2.20 -7.21
C PHE A 47 5.65 -1.22 -6.78
N PHE A 48 5.43 -1.06 -5.47
CA PHE A 48 4.38 -0.19 -4.94
C PHE A 48 4.60 1.26 -5.37
N ASP A 49 5.82 1.78 -5.25
CA ASP A 49 6.16 3.15 -5.65
C ASP A 49 5.96 3.37 -7.16
N ASN A 50 6.44 2.42 -7.97
CA ASN A 50 6.23 2.49 -9.41
C ASN A 50 4.74 2.44 -9.75
N PHE A 51 4.00 1.50 -9.17
CA PHE A 51 2.56 1.36 -9.41
C PHE A 51 1.80 2.65 -9.08
N LYS A 52 2.04 3.24 -7.91
CA LYS A 52 1.46 4.55 -7.54
C LYS A 52 1.84 5.65 -8.53
N THR A 53 3.11 5.73 -8.92
CA THR A 53 3.61 6.73 -9.87
C THR A 53 2.89 6.62 -11.21
N GLN A 54 2.77 5.41 -11.77
CA GLN A 54 2.10 5.22 -13.07
C GLN A 54 0.59 5.49 -12.99
N ILE A 55 -0.06 5.14 -11.88
CA ILE A 55 -1.48 5.44 -11.65
C ILE A 55 -1.72 6.96 -11.56
N ALA A 56 -0.90 7.67 -10.80
CA ALA A 56 -0.97 9.13 -10.67
C ALA A 56 -0.74 9.85 -12.00
N ALA A 57 0.20 9.34 -12.82
CA ALA A 57 0.48 9.85 -14.16
C ALA A 57 -0.55 9.39 -15.23
N GLN A 58 -1.54 8.58 -14.87
CA GLN A 58 -2.50 7.96 -15.78
C GLN A 58 -1.83 7.19 -16.94
N ASN A 59 -0.66 6.62 -16.69
CA ASN A 59 0.14 5.95 -17.72
C ASN A 59 -0.35 4.52 -17.97
N LYS A 60 -1.42 4.42 -18.77
CA LYS A 60 -2.13 3.16 -19.05
C LYS A 60 -1.20 2.06 -19.56
N ALA A 61 -0.24 2.41 -20.41
CA ALA A 61 0.69 1.47 -21.01
C ALA A 61 1.66 0.89 -19.96
N GLU A 62 2.19 1.73 -19.06
CA GLU A 62 3.09 1.26 -18.02
C GLU A 62 2.34 0.47 -16.94
N VAL A 63 1.15 0.92 -16.53
CA VAL A 63 0.32 0.14 -15.59
C VAL A 63 -0.01 -1.25 -16.15
N ALA A 64 -0.28 -1.36 -17.45
CA ALA A 64 -0.54 -2.65 -18.09
C ALA A 64 0.66 -3.62 -18.00
N LYS A 65 1.90 -3.13 -17.90
CA LYS A 65 3.09 -4.00 -17.71
C LYS A 65 3.17 -4.57 -16.28
N LEU A 66 2.45 -3.97 -15.34
CA LEU A 66 2.44 -4.35 -13.93
C LEU A 66 1.34 -5.38 -13.60
N ILE A 67 0.62 -5.89 -14.60
CA ILE A 67 -0.52 -6.80 -14.41
C ILE A 67 -0.13 -8.24 -14.73
N SER A 68 -0.50 -9.17 -13.86
CA SER A 68 -0.48 -10.60 -14.15
C SER A 68 -1.69 -10.99 -15.00
N TYR A 69 -1.48 -11.41 -16.25
CA TYR A 69 -2.57 -11.66 -17.19
C TYR A 69 -3.31 -12.98 -16.98
N LEU A 70 -4.50 -13.07 -17.58
CA LEU A 70 -5.64 -13.92 -17.21
C LEU A 70 -6.38 -13.45 -15.94
N ILE A 71 -6.17 -12.18 -15.54
CA ILE A 71 -6.84 -11.54 -14.40
C ILE A 71 -8.35 -11.41 -14.62
N LYS A 72 -9.13 -11.71 -13.58
CA LYS A 72 -10.60 -11.56 -13.57
C LYS A 72 -10.96 -10.28 -12.83
N ILE A 73 -11.69 -9.38 -13.49
CA ILE A 73 -12.08 -8.07 -12.96
C ILE A 73 -13.59 -7.90 -13.08
N ALA A 74 -14.24 -7.34 -12.06
CA ALA A 74 -15.64 -6.94 -12.14
C ALA A 74 -15.77 -5.62 -12.91
N LEU A 75 -16.42 -5.63 -14.07
CA LEU A 75 -16.72 -4.47 -14.89
C LEU A 75 -18.24 -4.37 -15.07
N ALA A 76 -18.84 -3.25 -14.64
CA ALA A 76 -20.29 -3.03 -14.71
C ALA A 76 -21.12 -4.23 -14.17
N GLY A 77 -20.70 -4.78 -13.01
CA GLY A 77 -21.37 -5.91 -12.36
C GLY A 77 -21.10 -7.29 -12.97
N LYS A 78 -20.29 -7.39 -14.04
CA LYS A 78 -19.94 -8.66 -14.69
C LYS A 78 -18.47 -8.99 -14.50
N LYS A 79 -18.16 -10.26 -14.21
CA LYS A 79 -16.77 -10.74 -14.18
C LYS A 79 -16.27 -10.92 -15.61
N VAL A 80 -15.25 -10.15 -15.97
CA VAL A 80 -14.57 -10.22 -17.27
C VAL A 80 -13.15 -10.70 -17.05
N GLN A 81 -12.68 -11.64 -17.87
CA GLN A 81 -11.29 -12.06 -17.86
C GLN A 81 -10.50 -11.23 -18.87
N ILE A 82 -9.52 -10.47 -18.39
CA ILE A 82 -8.61 -9.68 -19.22
C ILE A 82 -7.37 -10.52 -19.51
N LYS A 83 -7.11 -10.76 -20.79
CA LYS A 83 -6.07 -11.71 -21.23
C LYS A 83 -4.81 -11.04 -21.75
N THR A 84 -4.89 -9.77 -22.15
CA THR A 84 -3.78 -9.06 -22.81
C THR A 84 -3.67 -7.61 -22.34
N PRO A 85 -2.48 -6.99 -22.49
CA PRO A 85 -2.29 -5.56 -22.23
C PRO A 85 -3.23 -4.67 -23.02
N GLN A 86 -3.49 -4.99 -24.28
CA GLN A 86 -4.38 -4.20 -25.13
C GLN A 86 -5.83 -4.24 -24.61
N GLN A 87 -6.29 -5.40 -24.14
CA GLN A 87 -7.61 -5.50 -23.50
C GLN A 87 -7.65 -4.72 -22.17
N PHE A 88 -6.58 -4.76 -21.38
CA PHE A 88 -6.49 -4.00 -20.14
C PHE A 88 -6.57 -2.50 -20.39
N ILE A 89 -5.75 -1.98 -21.30
CA ILE A 89 -5.71 -0.56 -21.68
C ILE A 89 -7.07 -0.10 -22.20
N LYS A 90 -7.74 -0.90 -23.04
CA LYS A 90 -9.10 -0.60 -23.54
C LYS A 90 -10.12 -0.45 -22.41
N ASN A 91 -9.99 -1.21 -21.32
CA ASN A 91 -10.89 -1.17 -20.18
C ASN A 91 -10.35 -0.29 -19.02
N TYR A 92 -9.22 0.40 -19.21
CA TYR A 92 -8.49 1.03 -18.11
C TYR A 92 -9.35 1.98 -17.28
N ASP A 93 -10.09 2.88 -17.92
CA ASP A 93 -10.90 3.88 -17.20
C ASP A 93 -12.10 3.23 -16.48
N ALA A 94 -12.58 2.09 -16.98
CA ALA A 94 -13.60 1.28 -16.32
C ALA A 94 -13.01 0.44 -15.17
N ILE A 95 -11.70 0.16 -15.15
CA ILE A 95 -10.97 -0.55 -14.09
C ILE A 95 -10.53 0.44 -13.01
N PHE A 96 -9.80 1.50 -13.36
CA PHE A 96 -9.35 2.55 -12.46
C PHE A 96 -10.31 3.73 -12.47
N THR A 97 -11.44 3.54 -11.79
CA THR A 97 -12.39 4.63 -11.53
C THR A 97 -11.75 5.68 -10.62
N PRO A 98 -12.25 6.93 -10.60
CA PRO A 98 -11.74 7.99 -9.73
C PRO A 98 -11.59 7.54 -8.26
N ASP A 99 -12.57 6.80 -7.74
CA ASP A 99 -12.51 6.28 -6.37
C ASP A 99 -11.37 5.29 -6.15
N LEU A 100 -11.12 4.38 -7.10
CA LEU A 100 -10.02 3.42 -6.99
C LEU A 100 -8.66 4.12 -7.11
N VAL A 101 -8.55 5.11 -8.00
CA VAL A 101 -7.35 5.95 -8.12
C VAL A 101 -7.07 6.70 -6.81
N ALA A 102 -8.11 7.26 -6.18
CA ALA A 102 -7.99 7.94 -4.89
C ALA A 102 -7.50 6.99 -3.79
N VAL A 103 -8.02 5.76 -3.73
CA VAL A 103 -7.56 4.72 -2.80
C VAL A 103 -6.08 4.39 -3.01
N VAL A 104 -5.63 4.21 -4.26
CA VAL A 104 -4.22 3.95 -4.58
C VAL A 104 -3.32 5.12 -4.17
N ASN A 105 -3.73 6.35 -4.50
CA ASN A 105 -2.92 7.54 -4.22
C ASN A 105 -2.79 7.80 -2.71
N ALA A 106 -3.84 7.55 -1.94
CA ALA A 106 -3.87 7.75 -0.49
C ALA A 106 -3.10 6.67 0.30
N GLN A 107 -2.96 5.46 -0.25
CA GLN A 107 -2.26 4.37 0.42
C GLN A 107 -0.78 4.72 0.68
N LYS A 108 -0.31 4.52 1.90
CA LYS A 108 1.11 4.57 2.24
C LYS A 108 1.70 3.17 2.31
N TYR A 109 3.00 3.05 2.10
CA TYR A 109 3.71 1.77 2.05
C TYR A 109 3.63 1.03 3.40
N GLN A 110 3.95 1.72 4.49
CA GLN A 110 3.88 1.19 5.86
C GLN A 110 2.47 0.74 6.28
N ASP A 111 1.43 1.23 5.61
CA ASP A 111 0.03 0.95 5.94
C ASP A 111 -0.58 -0.14 5.02
N LEU A 112 0.22 -0.78 4.16
CA LEU A 112 -0.24 -1.88 3.32
C LEU A 112 -0.66 -3.06 4.19
N PHE A 113 -1.73 -3.74 3.81
CA PHE A 113 -2.01 -5.04 4.38
C PHE A 113 -1.11 -6.08 3.71
N ALA A 114 -0.45 -6.93 4.48
CA ALA A 114 0.45 -7.96 3.97
C ALA A 114 0.20 -9.30 4.65
N ASN A 115 0.10 -10.37 3.87
CA ASN A 115 0.06 -11.75 4.34
C ASN A 115 0.74 -12.68 3.33
N TYR A 116 0.70 -13.99 3.55
CA TYR A 116 1.33 -14.97 2.66
C TYR A 116 0.84 -14.96 1.20
N GLN A 117 -0.31 -14.34 0.91
CA GLN A 117 -0.87 -14.23 -0.45
C GLN A 117 -0.31 -13.04 -1.23
N GLY A 118 0.29 -12.07 -0.55
CA GLY A 118 0.79 -10.82 -1.13
C GLY A 118 0.45 -9.61 -0.28
N LEU A 119 0.49 -8.45 -0.93
CA LEU A 119 0.14 -7.17 -0.32
C LEU A 119 -1.13 -6.63 -0.96
N ALA A 120 -1.89 -5.86 -0.18
CA ALA A 120 -3.14 -5.27 -0.60
C ALA A 120 -3.19 -3.76 -0.37
N ILE A 121 -3.70 -3.04 -1.38
CA ILE A 121 -4.00 -1.61 -1.32
C ILE A 121 -5.48 -1.43 -0.92
N GLY A 122 -5.73 -0.45 -0.06
CA GLY A 122 -7.04 -0.18 0.49
C GLY A 122 -7.53 -1.32 1.38
N LYS A 123 -8.83 -1.64 1.28
CA LYS A 123 -9.49 -2.75 1.96
C LYS A 123 -9.44 -4.05 1.14
N GLY A 124 -8.39 -4.24 0.33
CA GLY A 124 -8.27 -5.38 -0.57
C GLY A 124 -8.74 -5.13 -2.00
N GLN A 125 -8.88 -3.86 -2.42
CA GLN A 125 -9.26 -3.54 -3.80
C GLN A 125 -8.18 -3.91 -4.82
N ILE A 126 -6.90 -3.83 -4.47
CA ILE A 126 -5.82 -4.26 -5.36
C ILE A 126 -4.90 -5.18 -4.58
N TRP A 127 -4.58 -6.32 -5.16
CA TRP A 127 -3.63 -7.29 -4.63
C TRP A 127 -2.44 -7.42 -5.57
N PHE A 128 -1.23 -7.44 -5.03
CA PHE A 128 -0.01 -7.70 -5.77
C PHE A 128 0.90 -8.68 -5.02
N SER A 129 1.61 -9.51 -5.77
CA SER A 129 2.47 -10.55 -5.22
C SER A 129 3.57 -10.94 -6.20
N GLY A 130 4.62 -11.58 -5.70
CA GLY A 130 5.67 -12.17 -6.53
C GLY A 130 5.15 -13.37 -7.34
N ILE A 131 5.30 -13.31 -8.67
CA ILE A 131 5.01 -14.41 -9.58
C ILE A 131 6.32 -15.08 -10.00
N CYS A 132 6.47 -16.37 -9.72
CA CYS A 132 7.64 -17.16 -10.11
C CYS A 132 7.74 -17.24 -11.64
N GLN A 133 8.93 -17.00 -12.19
CA GLN A 133 9.18 -17.12 -13.63
C GLN A 133 9.40 -18.58 -14.07
N ASP A 134 9.72 -19.46 -13.13
CA ASP A 134 9.91 -20.89 -13.34
C ASP A 134 9.45 -21.71 -12.12
N ASN A 135 9.44 -23.04 -12.27
CA ASN A 135 9.02 -23.97 -11.21
C ASN A 135 9.97 -23.98 -9.99
N GLN A 136 11.18 -23.45 -10.12
CA GLN A 136 12.16 -23.38 -9.03
C GLN A 136 12.02 -22.07 -8.24
N CYS A 137 11.25 -21.11 -8.75
CA CYS A 137 11.00 -19.79 -8.17
C CYS A 137 12.27 -19.03 -7.76
N LYS A 138 13.39 -19.24 -8.47
CA LYS A 138 14.65 -18.54 -8.21
C LYS A 138 14.57 -17.05 -8.53
N LYS A 139 13.64 -16.70 -9.43
CA LYS A 139 13.32 -15.34 -9.81
C LYS A 139 11.81 -15.17 -9.79
N SER A 140 11.36 -14.10 -9.15
CA SER A 140 9.97 -13.67 -9.17
C SER A 140 9.86 -12.24 -9.69
N THR A 141 8.70 -11.91 -10.23
CA THR A 141 8.35 -10.53 -10.61
C THR A 141 7.08 -10.16 -9.86
N VAL A 142 7.10 -9.03 -9.15
CA VAL A 142 5.91 -8.54 -8.44
C VAL A 142 4.95 -7.96 -9.47
N LEU A 143 3.71 -8.44 -9.47
CA LEU A 143 2.65 -8.03 -10.38
C LEU A 143 1.33 -7.90 -9.62
N VAL A 144 0.41 -7.09 -10.14
CA VAL A 144 -1.00 -7.08 -9.71
C VAL A 144 -1.62 -8.43 -10.07
N ILE A 145 -2.14 -9.12 -9.05
CA ILE A 145 -2.78 -10.42 -9.15
C ILE A 145 -4.30 -10.35 -8.98
N GLY A 146 -4.81 -9.23 -8.46
CA GLY A 146 -6.25 -9.04 -8.24
C GLY A 146 -6.66 -7.57 -8.23
N ILE A 147 -7.82 -7.30 -8.82
CA ILE A 147 -8.49 -5.99 -8.76
C ILE A 147 -9.97 -6.24 -8.44
N ASN A 148 -10.39 -5.80 -7.26
CA ASN A 148 -11.73 -5.98 -6.70
C ASN A 148 -12.45 -4.63 -6.62
N LYS A 149 -13.71 -4.63 -7.01
CA LYS A 149 -14.62 -3.48 -6.96
C LYS A 149 -15.87 -3.83 -6.16
#